data_AF-T0ZC49-F1
#
_entry.id   AF-T0ZC49-F1
#
_cell.length_a   1.000
_cell.length_b   1.000
_cell.length_c   1.000
_cell.angle_alpha   90.00
_cell.angle_beta   90.00
_cell.angle_gamma   90.00
#
_symmetry.space_group_name_H-M   'P 1'
#
loop_
_entity.id
_entity.type
_entity.pdbx_description
1 polymer ?
#
loop_
_entity_poly.entity_id
_entity_poly.type
_entity_poly.pdbx_seq_one_letter_code
_entity_poly.pdbx_strand_id
1 'polypeptide(L)'
;GIKVPDHWNLTHLSPLTGDDERAMILLLDRFALVVTECGSMMEVHPLTDYLTELAGQFHRYYFHNRILSPEIGGEPLILARLALSSAVARVLRLGLSLLGVSAPESM
;
A
#
# COMPACT_ATOMS: atom_id res chain seq x y z
N GLY A 1 9.35 -18.75 12.13
CA GLY A 1 8.42 -17.66 11.77
C GLY A 1 9.18 -16.60 11.03
N ILE A 2 8.57 -15.93 10.04
CA ILE A 2 9.22 -14.88 9.26
C ILE A 2 9.56 -13.71 10.17
N LYS A 3 10.81 -13.23 10.15
CA LYS A 3 11.24 -12.12 11.01
C LYS A 3 11.06 -10.80 10.29
N VAL A 4 10.05 -10.02 10.69
CA VAL A 4 9.78 -8.69 10.12
C VAL A 4 10.78 -7.68 10.68
N PRO A 5 11.44 -6.87 9.83
CA PRO A 5 12.38 -5.84 10.28
C PRO A 5 11.64 -4.61 10.83
N ASP A 6 12.26 -3.89 11.77
CA ASP A 6 11.69 -2.64 12.32
C ASP A 6 11.60 -1.52 11.28
N HIS A 7 12.48 -1.55 10.28
CA HIS A 7 12.55 -0.56 9.20
C HIS A 7 12.72 -1.25 7.84
N TRP A 8 11.96 -0.80 6.85
CA TRP A 8 12.10 -1.23 5.46
C TRP A 8 13.22 -0.44 4.76
N ASN A 9 14.03 -1.12 3.95
CA ASN A 9 15.09 -0.50 3.15
C ASN A 9 15.02 -1.00 1.70
N LEU A 10 15.82 -0.43 0.80
CA LEU A 10 15.82 -0.80 -0.62
C LEU A 10 16.17 -2.27 -0.87
N THR A 11 17.00 -2.89 -0.02
CA THR A 11 17.34 -4.31 -0.17
C THR A 11 16.12 -5.22 0.08
N HIS A 12 15.21 -4.83 0.97
CA HIS A 12 13.96 -5.56 1.20
C HIS A 12 12.98 -5.43 0.04
N LEU A 13 13.09 -4.36 -0.78
CA LEU A 13 12.16 -4.08 -1.88
C LEU A 13 12.67 -4.61 -3.23
N SER A 14 13.96 -4.91 -3.35
CA SER A 14 14.57 -5.43 -4.57
C SER A 14 13.85 -6.64 -5.22
N PRO A 15 13.18 -7.54 -4.47
CA PRO A 15 12.44 -8.65 -5.06
C PRO A 15 11.12 -8.27 -5.75
N LEU A 16 10.63 -7.02 -5.61
CA LEU A 16 9.40 -6.56 -6.26
C LEU A 16 9.68 -6.25 -7.73
N THR A 17 9.33 -7.17 -8.63
CA THR A 17 9.59 -7.04 -10.07
C THR A 17 8.33 -7.17 -10.92
N GLY A 18 7.17 -7.48 -10.32
CA GLY A 18 5.92 -7.66 -11.05
C GLY A 18 5.30 -6.33 -11.51
N ASP A 19 4.57 -6.36 -12.62
CA ASP A 19 3.86 -5.19 -13.13
C ASP A 19 2.78 -4.69 -12.15
N ASP A 20 2.07 -5.60 -11.49
CA ASP A 20 1.10 -5.28 -10.44
C ASP A 20 1.76 -4.60 -9.23
N GLU A 21 2.95 -5.06 -8.83
CA GLU A 21 3.73 -4.48 -7.72
C GLU A 21 4.19 -3.07 -8.09
N ARG A 22 4.67 -2.87 -9.32
CA ARG A 22 5.05 -1.55 -9.84
C ARG A 22 3.85 -0.61 -9.90
N ALA A 23 2.70 -1.08 -10.37
CA ALA A 23 1.48 -0.28 -10.43
C ALA A 23 1.05 0.19 -9.02
N MET A 24 1.12 -0.70 -8.02
CA MET A 24 0.87 -0.36 -6.62
C MET A 24 1.85 0.69 -6.09
N ILE A 25 3.15 0.56 -6.38
CA ILE A 25 4.17 1.53 -5.95
C ILE A 25 3.89 2.92 -6.54
N LEU A 26 3.58 2.99 -7.84
CA LEU A 26 3.24 4.26 -8.49
C LEU A 26 1.96 4.89 -7.93
N LEU A 27 0.97 4.05 -7.57
CA LEU A 27 -0.25 4.54 -6.95
C LEU A 27 0.03 5.12 -5.56
N LEU A 28 0.85 4.44 -4.75
CA LEU A 28 1.26 4.93 -3.43
C LEU A 28 2.03 6.27 -3.50
N ASP A 29 2.91 6.43 -4.49
CA ASP A 29 3.67 7.67 -4.72
C ASP A 29 2.74 8.88 -4.98
N ARG A 30 1.61 8.64 -5.65
CA ARG A 30 0.61 9.68 -5.96
C ARG A 30 -0.06 10.28 -4.73
N PHE A 31 -0.03 9.63 -3.56
CA PHE A 31 -0.74 10.08 -2.36
C PHE A 31 -0.44 11.54 -1.98
N ALA A 32 0.84 11.93 -2.00
CA ALA A 32 1.26 13.28 -1.61
C ALA A 32 0.70 14.35 -2.56
N LEU A 33 0.63 14.03 -3.87
CA LEU A 33 0.04 14.91 -4.86
C LEU A 33 -1.46 15.09 -4.63
N VAL A 34 -2.20 13.99 -4.44
CA VAL A 34 -3.66 14.02 -4.19
C VAL A 34 -3.99 14.85 -2.95
N VAL A 35 -3.22 14.70 -1.86
CA VAL A 35 -3.42 15.50 -0.64
C VAL A 35 -3.18 17.00 -0.90
N THR A 36 -2.17 17.33 -1.71
CA THR A 36 -1.86 18.72 -2.07
C THR A 36 -2.95 19.33 -2.95
N GLU A 37 -3.49 18.56 -3.89
CA GLU A 37 -4.62 18.97 -4.75
C GLU A 37 -5.87 19.22 -3.92
N CYS A 38 -6.21 18.32 -3.00
CA CYS A 38 -7.34 18.50 -2.08
C CYS A 38 -7.21 19.80 -1.26
N GLY A 39 -6.02 20.08 -0.74
CA GLY A 39 -5.75 21.31 0.02
C GLY A 39 -5.85 22.57 -0.84
N SER A 40 -5.43 22.50 -2.10
CA SER A 40 -5.44 23.64 -3.03
C SER A 40 -6.85 23.95 -3.56
N MET A 41 -7.67 22.93 -3.80
CA MET A 41 -9.06 23.06 -4.25
C MET A 41 -10.04 23.25 -3.08
N MET A 42 -9.62 22.94 -1.85
CA MET A 42 -10.47 22.83 -0.65
C MET A 42 -11.61 21.81 -0.83
N GLU A 43 -11.31 20.70 -1.51
CA GLU A 43 -12.27 19.64 -1.80
C GLU A 43 -11.71 18.28 -1.39
N VAL A 44 -12.56 17.40 -0.85
CA VAL A 44 -12.15 16.09 -0.33
C VAL A 44 -12.36 14.94 -1.32
N HIS A 45 -13.11 15.18 -2.39
CA HIS A 45 -13.47 14.14 -3.36
C HIS A 45 -12.26 13.46 -4.04
N PRO A 46 -11.15 14.16 -4.38
CA PRO A 46 -10.01 13.50 -5.02
C PRO A 46 -9.37 12.46 -4.09
N LEU A 47 -9.34 12.75 -2.78
CA LEU A 47 -8.84 11.83 -1.78
C LEU A 47 -9.74 10.61 -1.63
N THR A 48 -11.07 10.77 -1.63
CA THR A 48 -11.98 9.62 -1.54
C THR A 48 -11.87 8.70 -2.76
N ASP A 49 -11.74 9.28 -3.95
CA ASP A 49 -11.60 8.53 -5.19
C ASP A 49 -10.27 7.77 -5.20
N TYR A 50 -9.18 8.43 -4.82
CA TYR A 50 -7.86 7.82 -4.68
C TYR A 50 -7.84 6.66 -3.68
N LEU A 51 -8.45 6.81 -2.49
CA LEU A 51 -8.48 5.74 -1.50
C LEU A 51 -9.30 4.54 -1.96
N THR A 52 -10.38 4.79 -2.71
CA THR A 52 -11.20 3.74 -3.32
C THR A 52 -10.42 2.99 -4.40
N GLU A 53 -9.71 3.72 -5.27
CA GLU A 53 -8.80 3.13 -6.28
C GLU A 53 -7.71 2.29 -5.62
N LEU A 54 -7.04 2.82 -4.58
CA LEU A 54 -5.98 2.13 -3.86
C LEU A 54 -6.47 0.83 -3.21
N ALA A 55 -7.63 0.86 -2.55
CA ALA A 55 -8.21 -0.33 -1.95
C ALA A 55 -8.58 -1.38 -3.01
N GLY A 56 -9.18 -0.95 -4.12
CA GLY A 56 -9.54 -1.84 -5.24
C GLY A 56 -8.32 -2.48 -5.90
N GLN A 57 -7.29 -1.69 -6.17
CA GLN A 57 -6.04 -2.20 -6.76
C GLN A 57 -5.32 -3.15 -5.79
N PHE A 58 -5.30 -2.84 -4.49
CA PHE A 58 -4.73 -3.72 -3.49
C PHE A 58 -5.47 -5.06 -3.37
N HIS A 59 -6.81 -5.04 -3.46
CA HIS A 59 -7.60 -6.27 -3.46
C HIS A 59 -7.24 -7.19 -4.63
N ARG A 60 -7.12 -6.62 -5.84
CA ARG A 60 -6.68 -7.35 -7.04
C ARG A 60 -5.25 -7.89 -6.89
N TYR A 61 -4.34 -7.04 -6.40
CA TYR A 61 -2.96 -7.42 -6.13
C TYR A 61 -2.89 -8.61 -5.15
N TYR A 62 -3.63 -8.57 -4.05
CA TYR A 62 -3.66 -9.64 -3.05
C TYR A 62 -4.17 -10.96 -3.60
N PHE A 63 -5.17 -10.92 -4.49
CA PHE A 63 -5.71 -12.09 -5.14
C PHE A 63 -4.70 -12.76 -6.08
N HIS A 64 -3.98 -11.99 -6.90
CA HIS A 64 -2.99 -12.53 -7.85
C HIS A 64 -1.64 -12.86 -7.19
N ASN A 65 -1.25 -12.14 -6.13
CA ASN A 65 0.07 -12.22 -5.51
C ASN A 65 -0.06 -12.69 -4.06
N ARG A 66 0.04 -14.00 -3.83
CA ARG A 66 0.03 -14.52 -2.46
C ARG A 66 1.24 -13.97 -1.69
N ILE A 67 0.96 -13.28 -0.58
CA ILE A 67 1.98 -12.61 0.23
C ILE A 67 2.73 -13.60 1.12
N LEU A 68 2.00 -14.44 1.88
CA LEU A 68 2.57 -15.39 2.83
C LEU A 68 2.69 -16.78 2.21
N SER A 69 3.52 -16.92 1.16
CA SER A 69 3.69 -18.19 0.45
C SER A 69 5.17 -18.50 0.25
N PRO A 70 5.80 -19.27 1.18
CA PRO A 70 7.22 -19.60 1.11
C PRO A 70 7.58 -20.39 -0.15
N GLU A 71 6.64 -21.15 -0.69
CA GLU A 71 6.81 -21.95 -1.91
C GLU A 71 6.94 -21.10 -3.19
N ILE A 72 6.48 -19.84 -3.19
CA ILE A 72 6.39 -19.00 -4.39
C ILE A 72 7.64 -18.11 -4.56
N GLY A 73 8.36 -17.80 -3.49
CA GLY A 73 9.56 -16.94 -3.59
C GLY A 73 10.42 -16.82 -2.33
N GLY A 74 10.24 -17.71 -1.36
CA GLY A 74 11.02 -17.69 -0.12
C GLY A 74 10.82 -16.44 0.75
N GLU A 75 11.63 -16.34 1.80
CA GLU A 75 11.54 -15.25 2.78
C GLU A 75 11.76 -13.84 2.19
N PRO A 76 12.71 -13.60 1.26
CA PRO A 76 12.94 -12.26 0.71
C PRO A 76 11.73 -11.67 -0.02
N LEU A 77 11.06 -12.46 -0.87
CA LEU A 77 9.87 -12.01 -1.59
C LEU A 77 8.70 -11.76 -0.63
N ILE A 78 8.54 -12.61 0.40
CA ILE A 78 7.51 -12.41 1.41
C ILE A 78 7.74 -11.09 2.15
N LEU A 79 8.97 -10.81 2.59
CA LEU A 79 9.32 -9.55 3.24
C LEU A 79 9.05 -8.35 2.33
N ALA A 80 9.40 -8.45 1.05
CA ALA A 80 9.15 -7.40 0.07
C ALA A 80 7.65 -7.09 -0.09
N ARG A 81 6.83 -8.13 -0.23
CA ARG A 81 5.37 -8.01 -0.36
C ARG A 81 4.72 -7.51 0.93
N LEU A 82 5.21 -7.93 2.09
CA LEU A 82 4.79 -7.40 3.39
C LEU A 82 5.13 -5.91 3.52
N ALA A 83 6.31 -5.49 3.06
CA ALA A 83 6.69 -4.08 3.03
C ALA A 83 5.68 -3.25 2.21
N LEU A 84 5.37 -3.71 0.99
CA LEU A 84 4.38 -3.07 0.11
C LEU A 84 2.99 -3.01 0.78
N SER A 85 2.50 -4.11 1.33
CA SER A 85 1.22 -4.15 2.04
C SER A 85 1.18 -3.24 3.26
N SER A 86 2.30 -3.13 4.00
CA SER A 86 2.39 -2.22 5.14
C SER A 86 2.31 -0.75 4.72
N ALA A 87 2.88 -0.40 3.56
CA ALA A 87 2.80 0.93 2.99
C ALA A 87 1.36 1.27 2.57
N VAL A 88 0.66 0.34 1.91
CA VAL A 88 -0.77 0.47 1.57
C VAL A 88 -1.61 0.73 2.82
N ALA A 89 -1.45 -0.12 3.84
CA ALA A 89 -2.20 0.02 5.08
C ALA A 89 -1.91 1.37 5.77
N ARG A 90 -0.67 1.85 5.73
CA ARG A 90 -0.29 3.18 6.25
C ARG A 90 -0.97 4.30 5.48
N VAL A 91 -0.96 4.27 4.15
CA VAL A 91 -1.60 5.30 3.31
C VAL A 91 -3.11 5.32 3.51
N LEU A 92 -3.77 4.15 3.56
CA LEU A 92 -5.20 4.06 3.86
C LEU A 92 -5.54 4.68 5.22
N ARG A 93 -4.77 4.36 6.27
CA ARG A 93 -4.96 4.97 7.61
C ARG A 93 -4.78 6.48 7.58
N LEU A 94 -3.74 6.98 6.93
CA LEU A 94 -3.50 8.43 6.82
C LEU A 94 -4.62 9.12 6.06
N GLY A 95 -5.03 8.58 4.91
CA GLY A 95 -6.12 9.14 4.11
C GLY A 95 -7.46 9.15 4.84
N LEU A 96 -7.84 8.03 5.48
CA LEU A 96 -9.07 7.97 6.27
C LEU A 96 -9.03 8.94 7.47
N SER A 97 -7.87 9.08 8.12
CA SER A 97 -7.70 10.06 9.19
C SER A 97 -7.87 11.50 8.71
N LEU A 98 -7.42 11.84 7.51
CA LEU A 98 -7.63 13.16 6.90
C LEU A 98 -9.11 13.42 6.60
N LEU A 99 -9.88 12.37 6.31
CA LEU A 99 -11.34 12.44 6.12
C LEU A 99 -12.12 12.46 7.46
N GLY A 100 -11.45 12.36 8.60
CA GLY A 100 -12.10 12.27 9.91
C GLY A 100 -12.77 10.92 10.18
N VAL A 101 -12.39 9.87 9.44
CA VAL A 101 -12.93 8.52 9.58
C VAL A 101 -11.93 7.64 10.33
N SER A 102 -12.42 6.89 11.32
CA SER A 102 -11.59 5.92 12.05
C SER A 102 -11.21 4.73 11.16
N ALA A 103 -9.94 4.31 11.19
CA ALA A 103 -9.46 3.10 10.54
C ALA A 103 -9.17 2.01 11.60
N PRO A 104 -10.14 1.15 11.95
CA PRO A 104 -9.98 0.16 13.01
C PRO A 104 -8.99 -0.96 12.60
N GLU A 105 -8.38 -1.61 13.58
CA GLU A 105 -7.44 -2.72 13.35
C GLU A 105 -8.11 -3.99 12.79
N SER A 106 -9.39 -4.19 13.12
CA SER A 106 -10.27 -5.22 12.57
C SER A 106 -11.66 -4.64 12.37
N MET A 107 -12.33 -5.05 11.30
CA MET A 107 -13.77 -4.89 11.13
C MET A 107 -14.52 -6.09 11.71
#